data_AF-A0A9C9TQX4-F1
#
_entry.id   AF-A0A9C9TQX4-F1
#
_cell.length_a   1.000
_cell.length_b   1.000
_cell.length_c   1.000
_cell.angle_alpha   90.00
_cell.angle_beta   90.00
_cell.angle_gamma   90.00
#
_symmetry.space_group_name_H-M   'P 1'
#
loop_
_entity.id
_entity.type
_entity.pdbx_description
1 polymer ?
#
loop_
_entity_poly.entity_id
_entity_poly.type
_entity_poly.pdbx_seq_one_letter_code
_entity_poly.pdbx_strand_id
1 'polypeptide(L)' 'MTKETEQKLRDEVRGLLEKGKVDRIIGYEAGSLKFSTTPLITDNKADADRLVVNPFIHN' A
#
# COMPACT_ATOMS: atom_id res chain seq x y z
N MET A 1 4.46 -2.06 14.86
CA MET A 1 3.55 -1.17 14.12
C MET A 1 2.19 -1.82 14.04
N THR A 2 1.12 -1.09 14.34
CA THR A 2 -0.22 -1.65 14.54
C THR A 2 -0.94 -1.86 13.21
N LYS A 3 -1.63 -3.00 13.06
CA LYS A 3 -2.50 -3.32 11.90
C LYS A 3 -3.48 -2.21 11.54
N GLU A 4 -3.84 -1.38 12.52
CA GLU A 4 -4.69 -0.20 12.37
C GLU A 4 -4.11 0.83 11.39
N THR A 5 -2.79 1.09 11.44
CA THR A 5 -2.15 2.05 10.53
C THR A 5 -2.20 1.56 9.08
N GLU A 6 -1.97 0.26 8.88
CA GLU A 6 -2.07 -0.37 7.57
C GLU A 6 -3.50 -0.29 7.03
N GLN A 7 -4.51 -0.64 7.85
CA GLN A 7 -5.90 -0.56 7.42
C GLN A 7 -6.30 0.88 7.04
N LYS A 8 -5.93 1.86 7.86
CA LYS A 8 -6.21 3.28 7.59
C LYS A 8 -5.56 3.74 6.28
N LEU A 9 -4.32 3.30 6.00
CA LEU A 9 -3.65 3.59 4.73
C LEU A 9 -4.45 3.04 3.55
N ARG A 10 -4.89 1.77 3.63
CA ARG A 10 -5.66 1.13 2.56
C ARG A 10 -6.98 1.84 2.29
N ASP A 11 -7.69 2.23 3.35
CA ASP A 11 -8.97 2.91 3.23
C ASP A 11 -8.81 4.31 2.62
N GLU A 12 -7.79 5.06 3.05
CA GLU A 12 -7.48 6.38 2.49
C GLU A 12 -7.10 6.29 1.00
N VAL A 13 -6.23 5.33 0.65
CA VAL A 13 -5.80 5.10 -0.74
C VAL A 13 -6.99 4.77 -1.64
N ARG A 14 -7.89 3.87 -1.22
CA ARG A 14 -9.11 3.57 -1.98
C ARG A 14 -9.95 4.82 -2.18
N GLY A 15 -10.13 5.62 -1.12
CA GLY A 15 -10.89 6.86 -1.17
C GLY A 15 -10.29 7.90 -2.11
N LEU A 16 -8.95 8.01 -2.18
CA LEU A 16 -8.26 8.94 -3.07
C LEU A 16 -8.40 8.55 -4.55
N LEU A 17 -8.16 7.28 -4.87
CA LEU A 17 -8.35 6.74 -6.23
C LEU A 17 -9.81 6.80 -6.66
N GLU A 18 -10.74 6.52 -5.75
CA GLU A 18 -12.18 6.60 -6.04
C GLU A 18 -12.69 8.00 -6.33
N LYS A 19 -12.18 8.99 -5.60
CA LYS A 19 -12.52 10.39 -5.82
C LYS A 19 -11.74 11.01 -6.98
N GLY A 20 -10.85 10.26 -7.65
CA GLY A 20 -9.98 10.77 -8.71
C GLY A 20 -9.05 11.88 -8.23
N LYS A 21 -8.71 11.91 -6.93
CA LYS A 21 -7.82 12.93 -6.35
C LYS A 21 -6.34 12.67 -6.68
N VAL A 22 -6.03 11.43 -7.02
CA VAL A 22 -4.70 10.96 -7.43
C VAL A 22 -4.88 9.99 -8.59
N ASP A 23 -3.95 10.02 -9.54
CA ASP A 23 -3.97 9.10 -10.68
C ASP A 23 -3.29 7.76 -10.35
N ARG A 24 -2.38 7.76 -9.37
CA ARG A 24 -1.52 6.62 -9.08
C ARG A 24 -1.03 6.65 -7.64
N ILE A 25 -0.81 5.46 -7.10
CA ILE A 25 -0.28 5.19 -5.77
C ILE A 25 1.13 4.61 -5.90
N ILE A 26 2.02 5.05 -5.02
CA ILE A 26 3.36 4.49 -4.85
C ILE A 26 3.45 4.02 -3.40
N GLY A 27 3.74 2.74 -3.21
CA GLY A 27 3.87 2.15 -1.88
C GLY A 27 4.68 0.85 -1.94
N TYR A 28 4.44 -0.02 -0.96
CA TYR A 28 5.11 -1.30 -0.84
C TYR A 28 4.09 -2.41 -0.65
N GLU A 29 4.37 -3.58 -1.23
CA GLU A 29 3.66 -4.83 -0.97
C GLU A 29 4.60 -5.89 -0.40
N ALA A 30 4.03 -7.02 0.01
CA ALA A 30 4.81 -8.17 0.45
C ALA A 30 5.73 -8.66 -0.69
N GLY A 31 7.03 -8.80 -0.40
CA GLY A 31 7.98 -9.35 -1.36
C GLY A 31 7.88 -10.87 -1.45
N SER A 32 8.51 -11.44 -2.47
CA SER A 32 8.56 -12.89 -2.71
C SER A 32 9.36 -13.66 -1.65
N LEU A 33 10.29 -12.98 -0.97
CA LEU A 33 11.10 -13.54 0.12
C LEU A 33 10.49 -13.17 1.47
N LYS A 34 10.66 -14.05 2.47
CA LYS A 34 10.30 -13.71 3.85
C LYS A 34 11.03 -12.45 4.29
N PHE A 35 10.33 -11.58 5.02
CA PHE A 35 10.88 -10.35 5.57
C PHE A 35 11.40 -9.38 4.49
N SER A 36 10.76 -9.41 3.32
CA SER A 36 11.02 -8.46 2.24
C SER A 36 9.74 -7.73 1.83
N THR A 37 9.91 -6.54 1.27
CA THR A 37 8.87 -5.78 0.59
C THR A 37 9.34 -5.44 -0.81
N THR A 38 8.40 -5.25 -1.73
CA THR A 38 8.67 -4.77 -3.10
C THR A 38 7.85 -3.53 -3.38
N PRO A 39 8.33 -2.59 -4.21
CA PRO A 39 7.54 -1.44 -4.62
C PRO A 39 6.24 -1.86 -5.32
N LEU A 40 5.14 -1.20 -4.95
CA LEU A 40 3.84 -1.31 -5.61
C LEU A 40 3.51 0.05 -6.24
N ILE A 41 3.26 0.04 -7.55
CA ILE A 41 2.83 1.22 -8.29
C ILE A 41 1.53 0.85 -9.02
N THR A 42 0.42 1.50 -8.66
CA THR A 42 -0.91 1.10 -9.15
C THR A 42 -1.89 2.28 -9.22
N ASP A 43 -2.83 2.21 -10.16
CA ASP A 43 -4.03 3.06 -10.28
C ASP A 43 -5.31 2.27 -9.92
N ASN A 44 -5.18 0.98 -9.60
CA ASN A 44 -6.29 0.11 -9.28
C ASN A 44 -6.59 0.09 -7.78
N LYS A 45 -7.82 0.45 -7.42
CA LYS A 45 -8.30 0.44 -6.02
C LYS A 45 -8.19 -0.93 -5.36
N ALA A 46 -8.31 -2.02 -6.11
CA ALA A 46 -8.20 -3.38 -5.59
C ALA A 46 -6.77 -3.71 -5.13
N ASP A 47 -5.76 -3.06 -5.71
CA ASP A 47 -4.37 -3.25 -5.29
C ASP A 47 -4.06 -2.56 -3.95
N ALA A 48 -4.97 -1.71 -3.43
CA ALA A 48 -4.80 -1.14 -2.09
C ALA A 48 -4.65 -2.23 -1.02
N ASP A 49 -5.29 -3.39 -1.19
CA ASP A 49 -5.16 -4.53 -0.26
C ASP A 49 -3.78 -5.17 -0.24
N ARG A 50 -2.92 -4.87 -1.21
CA ARG A 50 -1.53 -5.34 -1.25
C ARG A 50 -0.58 -4.41 -0.50
N LEU A 51 -1.02 -3.19 -0.16
CA LEU A 51 -0.19 -2.24 0.58
C LEU A 51 0.11 -2.76 1.98
N VAL A 52 1.39 -2.79 2.33
CA VAL A 52 1.86 -3.19 3.65
C VAL A 52 2.59 -2.04 4.33
N VAL A 53 2.50 -1.99 5.65
CA VAL A 53 3.30 -1.06 6.45
C VAL A 53 4.02 -1.84 7.55
N ASN A 54 5.29 -2.15 7.33
CA ASN A 54 6.06 -3.02 8.21
C ASN A 54 7.54 -2.61 8.30
N PRO A 55 8.32 -3.18 9.25
CA PRO A 55 9.74 -2.84 9.45
C PRO A 55 10.68 -3.25 8.32
N PHE A 56 10.20 -3.97 7.31
CA PHE A 56 11.03 -4.42 6.18
C PHE A 56 11.06 -3.38 5.05
N ILE A 57 10.33 -2.27 5.17
CA ILE A 57 10.49 -1.10 4.31
C ILE A 57 11.80 -0.39 4.69
N HIS A 58 12.75 -0.33 3.75
CA HIS A 58 14.08 0.24 3.93
C HIS A 58 14.52 1.06 2.71
N ASN A 59 15.53 1.91 2.91
CA ASN A 59 16.16 2.72 1.86
C ASN A 59 17.35 2.00 1.22
#